data_AF-X1J9Y4-F1
#
_entry.id   AF-X1J9Y4-F1
#
_cell.length_a   1.000
_cell.length_b   1.000
_cell.length_c   1.000
_cell.angle_alpha   90.00
_cell.angle_beta   90.00
_cell.angle_gamma   90.00
#
_symmetry.space_group_name_H-M   'P 1'
#
loop_
_entity.id
_entity.type
_entity.pdbx_description
1 polymer ?
#
loop_
_entity_poly.entity_id
_entity_poly.type
_entity_poly.pdbx_seq_one_letter_code
_entity_poly.pdbx_strand_id
1 'polypeptide(L)' 'FFYNFLVGSPIFGHIPPSGPNPGEMSSGGVIPIMDIGVGLNVAGGLSAILLVMALATTVMEVEE' A
#
# COMPACT_ATOMS: atom_id res chain seq x y z
N PHE A 1 -3.18 -1.40 -13.35
CA PHE A 1 -2.12 -1.96 -12.50
C PHE A 1 -0.79 -1.47 -13.02
N PHE A 2 0.11 -1.02 -12.15
CA PHE A 2 1.45 -0.60 -12.56
C PHE A 2 2.26 -1.78 -13.12
N TYR A 3 3.09 -1.52 -14.11
CA TYR A 3 3.95 -2.54 -14.73
C TYR A 3 5.12 -2.86 -13.79
N ASN A 4 5.34 -4.15 -13.49
CA ASN A 4 6.44 -4.59 -12.63
C ASN A 4 7.77 -4.59 -13.41
N PHE A 5 8.30 -3.40 -13.67
CA PHE A 5 9.46 -3.23 -14.56
C PHE A 5 10.80 -3.58 -13.91
N LEU A 6 10.86 -3.75 -12.58
CA LEU A 6 12.10 -4.11 -11.88
C LEU A 6 12.29 -5.63 -11.76
N VAL A 7 11.35 -6.45 -12.25
CA VAL A 7 11.52 -7.90 -12.31
C VAL A 7 12.71 -8.26 -13.21
N GLY A 8 13.65 -9.05 -12.72
CA GLY A 8 14.90 -9.38 -13.45
C GLY A 8 16.00 -8.32 -13.40
N SER A 9 15.81 -7.20 -12.67
CA SER A 9 16.85 -6.19 -12.48
C SER A 9 17.77 -6.49 -11.28
N PRO A 10 18.99 -5.90 -11.21
CA PRO A 10 19.91 -6.07 -10.09
C PRO A 10 19.36 -5.61 -8.73
N ILE A 11 18.26 -4.84 -8.73
CA ILE A 11 17.68 -4.21 -7.55
C ILE A 11 16.23 -4.71 -7.42
N PHE A 12 15.95 -5.55 -6.41
CA PHE A 12 14.64 -6.17 -6.16
C PHE A 12 14.09 -7.05 -7.30
N GLY A 13 14.92 -7.48 -8.25
CA GLY A 13 14.49 -8.26 -9.40
C GLY A 13 14.94 -9.72 -9.39
N HIS A 14 15.26 -10.30 -8.23
CA HIS A 14 15.73 -11.69 -8.20
C HIS A 14 14.63 -12.61 -8.75
N ILE A 15 14.93 -13.33 -9.83
CA ILE A 15 13.96 -14.22 -10.45
C ILE A 15 14.00 -15.52 -9.64
N PRO A 16 12.92 -15.86 -8.92
CA PRO A 16 12.93 -17.04 -8.08
C PRO A 16 13.07 -18.30 -8.95
N PRO A 17 13.79 -19.33 -8.48
CA PRO A 17 13.90 -20.58 -9.20
C PRO A 17 12.52 -21.22 -9.38
N SER A 18 12.33 -21.92 -10.49
CA SER A 18 11.10 -22.68 -10.75
C SER A 18 10.91 -23.77 -9.69
N GLY A 19 9.90 -23.62 -8.84
CA GLY A 19 9.62 -24.49 -7.70
C GLY A 19 9.06 -23.69 -6.52
N PRO A 20 8.98 -24.29 -5.32
CA PRO A 20 8.64 -23.56 -4.10
C PRO A 20 9.62 -22.40 -3.88
N ASN A 21 9.11 -21.16 -3.88
CA ASN A 21 9.94 -19.98 -3.62
C ASN A 21 10.45 -20.04 -2.16
N PRO A 22 11.76 -19.99 -1.89
CA PRO A 22 12.33 -20.03 -0.55
C PRO A 22 11.98 -18.82 0.36
N GLY A 23 11.04 -17.96 -0.05
CA GLY A 23 10.60 -16.81 0.73
C GLY A 23 11.47 -15.58 0.53
N GLU A 24 12.01 -15.39 -0.67
CA GLU A 24 12.84 -14.23 -0.99
C GLU A 24 12.00 -12.96 -1.14
N MET A 25 12.11 -12.07 -0.16
CA MET A 25 11.41 -10.77 -0.17
C MET A 25 11.76 -9.89 -1.37
N SER A 26 12.95 -10.07 -1.94
CA SER A 26 13.48 -9.31 -3.09
C SER A 26 13.10 -9.88 -4.46
N SER A 27 12.20 -10.86 -4.54
CA SER A 27 11.75 -11.41 -5.82
C SER A 27 10.57 -10.64 -6.44
N GLY A 28 9.98 -9.71 -5.69
CA GLY A 28 8.74 -9.03 -6.04
C GLY A 28 8.89 -7.82 -6.96
N GLY A 29 10.09 -7.36 -7.29
CA GLY A 29 10.29 -6.13 -8.06
C GLY A 29 9.71 -4.92 -7.33
N VAL A 30 8.86 -4.16 -8.02
CA VAL A 30 8.15 -3.01 -7.43
C VAL A 30 6.91 -3.39 -6.61
N ILE A 31 6.45 -4.65 -6.67
CA ILE A 31 5.17 -5.07 -6.04
C ILE A 31 5.14 -4.76 -4.53
N PRO A 32 6.16 -5.10 -3.72
CA PRO A 32 6.11 -4.82 -2.28
C PRO A 32 6.00 -3.31 -1.97
N ILE A 33 6.68 -2.46 -2.76
CA ILE A 33 6.63 -1.00 -2.60
C ILE A 33 5.24 -0.47 -2.97
N MET A 34 4.63 -1.03 -4.00
CA MET A 34 3.28 -0.64 -4.42
C MET A 34 2.23 -1.05 -3.39
N ASP A 35 2.34 -2.23 -2.77
CA ASP A 35 1.41 -2.66 -1.73
C ASP A 35 1.47 -1.73 -0.50
N ILE A 36 2.66 -1.25 -0.14
CA ILE A 36 2.83 -0.21 0.90
C ILE A 36 2.14 1.09 0.47
N GLY A 37 2.37 1.57 -0.76
CA GLY A 37 1.77 2.80 -1.27
C GLY A 37 0.23 2.72 -1.34
N VAL A 38 -0.32 1.60 -1.78
CA VAL A 38 -1.77 1.35 -1.79
C VAL A 38 -2.31 1.28 -0.36
N GLY A 39 -1.63 0.57 0.54
CA GLY A 39 -2.01 0.49 1.95
C GLY A 39 -2.09 1.87 2.61
N LEU A 40 -1.09 2.73 2.38
CA LEU A 40 -1.09 4.11 2.88
C LEU A 40 -2.20 4.96 2.28
N ASN A 41 -2.48 4.83 0.98
CA ASN A 41 -3.59 5.57 0.34
C ASN A 41 -4.96 5.17 0.90
N VAL A 42 -5.20 3.87 1.09
CA VAL A 42 -6.47 3.38 1.65
C VAL A 42 -6.61 3.80 3.11
N ALA A 43 -5.56 3.61 3.92
CA ALA A 43 -5.57 4.03 5.32
C ALA A 43 -5.80 5.55 5.44
N GLY A 44 -5.06 6.35 4.70
CA GLY A 44 -5.20 7.81 4.70
C GLY A 44 -6.57 8.28 4.22
N GLY A 45 -7.11 7.68 3.15
CA GLY A 45 -8.44 8.01 2.63
C GLY A 45 -9.55 7.71 3.62
N LEU A 46 -9.53 6.53 4.25
CA LEU A 46 -10.51 6.16 5.27
C LEU A 46 -10.37 7.04 6.52
N SER A 47 -9.15 7.30 6.99
CA SER A 47 -8.91 8.20 8.13
C SER A 47 -9.41 9.62 7.87
N ALA A 48 -9.22 10.17 6.68
CA ALA A 48 -9.71 11.50 6.33
C ALA A 48 -11.25 11.59 6.36
N ILE A 49 -11.94 10.58 5.80
CA ILE A 49 -13.40 10.51 5.83
C ILE A 49 -13.91 10.44 7.28
N LEU A 50 -13.32 9.56 8.09
CA LEU A 50 -13.69 9.41 9.49
C LEU A 50 -13.44 10.69 10.28
N LEU A 51 -12.32 11.38 10.03
CA LEU A 51 -12.00 12.65 10.68
C LEU A 51 -13.03 13.74 10.35
N VAL A 52 -13.42 13.87 9.07
CA VAL A 52 -14.44 14.83 8.65
C VAL A 52 -15.79 14.52 9.29
N MET A 53 -16.20 13.26 9.33
CA MET A 53 -17.45 12.87 9.98
C MET A 53 -17.43 13.16 11.48
N ALA A 54 -16.32 12.83 12.17
CA ALA A 54 -16.17 13.11 13.59
C ALA A 54 -16.25 14.62 13.88
N LEU A 55 -15.54 15.43 13.09
CA LEU A 55 -15.58 16.89 13.23
C LEU A 55 -16.99 17.44 12.98
N ALA A 56 -17.68 17.00 11.93
CA ALA A 56 -19.03 17.44 11.64
C ALA A 56 -20.00 17.10 12.79
N THR A 57 -19.91 15.91 13.38
CA THR A 57 -20.74 15.54 14.54
C THR A 57 -20.41 16.37 15.78
N THR A 58 -19.14 16.64 16.06
CA THR A 58 -18.76 17.47 17.21
C THR A 58 -19.17 18.93 17.03
N VAL A 59 -19.18 19.45 15.80
CA VAL A 59 -19.64 20.83 15.53
C VAL A 59 -21.14 20.96 15.77
N MET A 60 -21.94 19.98 15.34
CA MET A 60 -23.39 20.01 15.57
C MET A 60 -23.75 19.98 17.07
N GLU A 61 -22.99 19.26 17.91
CA GLU A 61 -23.22 19.23 19.36
C GLU A 61 -22.87 20.56 20.05
N VAL A 62 -21.99 21.38 19.46
CA VAL A 62 -21.60 22.69 20.03
C VAL A 62 -22.60 23.80 19.65
N GLU A 63 -23.36 23.64 18.57
CA GLU A 63 -24.37 24.62 18.12
C GLU A 63 -25.75 24.44 18.79
N GLU A 64 -25.96 23.36 19.55
CA GLU A 64 -27.16 23.08 20.35
C GLU A 64 -27.02 23.57 21.81
#